data_AF-A0A9E2RE06-F1
#
_entry.id   AF-A0A9E2RE06-F1
#
_cell.length_a   1.000
_cell.length_b   1.000
_cell.length_c   1.000
_cell.angle_alpha   90.00
_cell.angle_beta   90.00
_cell.angle_gamma   90.00
#
_symmetry.space_group_name_H-M   'P 1'
#
loop_
_entity.id
_entity.type
_entity.pdbx_description
1 polymer ?
#
loop_
_entity_poly.entity_id
_entity_poly.type
_entity_poly.pdbx_seq_one_letter_code
_entity_poly.pdbx_strand_id
1 'polypeptide(L)'
;MADAVAEQIAALKDEDWAIREEAATMLGALRDPRAVVPLVSVLRDGDRAVRDAAIAALLAIGEPAVTTLGACLSDPALTVQESASSVLAAIADARVLTPLMAALKSPDWIVRMHAAKALGRIKDPGALAPLVPLLQDKVKAVREETSTALAAIGEAALSSLLAALTHAEWLVRLHAVEALGKTRSPEAVDPLLSVLFNDHDRAVREDAIRALGQIGDGRAVEFLVTVMKEPGLRPLAVEALGQIGDRRAVPVLIDVLEGVDRPAVSRAIEGCGDQWDEEMLTLGAAVRALGAIRDEAAVPSLMKALRHTVTRAEAAVSLTQFGPAVIAPLLAVLARESDDNIRYHVKDTLAKVGWRSGRV
;
A
#
# COMPACT_ATOMS: atom_id res chain seq x y z
N MET A 1 15.85 -46.20 20.23
CA MET A 1 14.90 -45.53 19.32
C MET A 1 15.73 -44.90 18.22
N ALA A 2 15.35 -45.05 16.96
CA ALA A 2 16.08 -44.47 15.84
C ALA A 2 16.09 -42.93 15.96
N ASP A 3 17.22 -42.31 15.65
CA ASP A 3 17.33 -40.85 15.61
C ASP A 3 16.62 -40.35 14.34
N ALA A 4 15.33 -40.04 14.48
CA ALA A 4 14.46 -39.64 13.38
C ALA A 4 15.03 -38.45 12.59
N VAL A 5 15.74 -37.53 13.24
CA VAL A 5 16.40 -36.40 12.55
C VAL A 5 17.54 -36.89 11.66
N ALA A 6 18.37 -37.82 12.15
CA ALA A 6 19.47 -38.38 11.37
C ALA A 6 18.96 -39.19 10.15
N GLU A 7 17.87 -39.92 10.32
CA GLU A 7 17.20 -40.67 9.24
C GLU A 7 16.70 -39.72 8.14
N GLN A 8 15.97 -38.66 8.51
CA GLN A 8 15.48 -37.69 7.54
C GLN A 8 16.61 -36.88 6.88
N ILE A 9 17.70 -36.57 7.61
CA ILE A 9 18.90 -35.96 7.01
C ILE A 9 19.52 -36.88 5.94
N ALA A 10 19.52 -38.20 6.14
CA ALA A 10 20.01 -39.14 5.13
C ALA A 10 19.09 -39.18 3.90
N ALA A 11 17.77 -39.15 4.11
CA ALA A 11 16.76 -39.15 3.05
C ALA A 11 16.78 -37.91 2.14
N LEU A 12 17.36 -36.78 2.59
CA LEU A 12 17.61 -35.61 1.74
C LEU A 12 18.54 -35.87 0.55
N LYS A 13 19.21 -37.03 0.49
CA LYS A 13 20.10 -37.42 -0.61
C LYS A 13 19.53 -38.51 -1.51
N ASP A 14 18.25 -38.85 -1.32
CA ASP A 14 17.60 -39.88 -2.12
C ASP A 14 17.52 -39.49 -3.60
N GLU A 15 17.52 -40.48 -4.50
CA GLU A 15 17.40 -40.23 -5.94
C GLU A 15 16.00 -39.73 -6.29
N ASP A 16 14.97 -40.18 -5.58
CA ASP A 16 13.59 -39.73 -5.77
C ASP A 16 13.36 -38.35 -5.14
N TRP A 17 12.93 -37.39 -5.95
CA TRP A 17 12.63 -36.04 -5.52
C TRP A 17 11.50 -36.00 -4.48
N ALA A 18 10.53 -36.90 -4.56
CA ALA A 18 9.41 -36.95 -3.62
C ALA A 18 9.88 -37.33 -2.21
N ILE A 19 10.85 -38.26 -2.11
CA ILE A 19 11.45 -38.65 -0.83
C ILE A 19 12.25 -37.47 -0.24
N ARG A 20 12.99 -36.73 -1.07
CA ARG A 20 13.73 -35.55 -0.61
C ARG A 20 12.80 -34.43 -0.13
N GLU A 21 11.68 -34.20 -0.81
CA GLU A 21 10.65 -33.23 -0.42
C GLU A 21 10.02 -33.60 0.93
N GLU A 22 9.61 -34.87 1.09
CA GLU A 22 9.01 -35.37 2.32
C GLU A 22 10.01 -35.28 3.48
N ALA A 23 11.27 -35.64 3.24
CA ALA A 23 12.34 -35.53 4.22
C ALA A 23 12.56 -34.09 4.69
N ALA A 24 12.60 -33.12 3.75
CA ALA A 24 12.70 -31.71 4.09
C ALA A 24 11.50 -31.25 4.93
N THR A 25 10.29 -31.64 4.55
CA THR A 25 9.05 -31.33 5.27
C THR A 25 9.07 -31.86 6.71
N MET A 26 9.48 -33.12 6.89
CA MET A 26 9.59 -33.75 8.21
C MET A 26 10.64 -33.07 9.08
N LEU A 27 11.80 -32.71 8.51
CA LEU A 27 12.83 -31.95 9.24
C LEU A 27 12.31 -30.58 9.69
N GLY A 28 11.48 -29.92 8.88
CA GLY A 28 10.78 -28.70 9.24
C GLY A 28 9.81 -28.87 10.41
N ALA A 29 9.07 -29.99 10.47
CA ALA A 29 8.19 -30.31 11.58
C ALA A 29 8.95 -30.60 12.88
N LEU A 30 10.13 -31.23 12.77
CA LEU A 30 10.99 -31.56 13.90
C LEU A 30 11.71 -30.34 14.48
N ARG A 31 11.97 -29.31 13.66
CA ARG A 31 12.64 -28.05 14.04
C ARG A 31 14.00 -28.23 14.72
N ASP A 32 14.70 -29.32 14.42
CA ASP A 32 16.00 -29.61 15.02
C ASP A 32 17.11 -28.82 14.30
N PRO A 33 17.94 -28.02 15.02
CA PRO A 33 19.03 -27.24 14.44
C PRO A 33 20.05 -28.06 13.63
N ARG A 34 20.19 -29.37 13.91
CA ARG A 34 21.08 -30.26 13.15
C ARG A 34 20.69 -30.35 11.67
N ALA A 35 19.44 -30.06 11.34
CA ALA A 35 18.92 -30.07 9.98
C ALA A 35 19.31 -28.84 9.15
N VAL A 36 19.77 -27.75 9.77
CA VAL A 36 20.02 -26.46 9.07
C VAL A 36 21.00 -26.61 7.91
N VAL A 37 22.20 -27.16 8.16
CA VAL A 37 23.23 -27.29 7.12
C VAL A 37 22.81 -28.26 6.00
N PRO A 38 22.24 -29.45 6.31
CA PRO A 38 21.65 -30.31 5.29
C PRO A 38 20.57 -29.61 4.45
N LEU A 39 19.60 -28.93 5.07
CA LEU A 39 18.53 -28.23 4.35
C LEU A 39 19.06 -27.07 3.50
N VAL A 40 20.11 -26.38 3.94
CA VAL A 40 20.79 -25.35 3.13
C VAL A 40 21.37 -25.95 1.86
N SER A 41 21.92 -27.17 1.92
CA SER A 41 22.41 -27.84 0.70
C SER A 41 21.28 -28.18 -0.28
N VAL A 42 20.08 -28.45 0.24
CA VAL A 42 18.87 -28.75 -0.54
C VAL A 42 18.33 -27.52 -1.28
N LEU A 43 18.73 -26.30 -0.91
CA LEU A 43 18.41 -25.10 -1.70
C LEU A 43 18.99 -25.13 -3.13
N ARG A 44 19.92 -26.06 -3.40
CA ARG A 44 20.49 -26.33 -4.73
C ARG A 44 19.80 -27.46 -5.49
N ASP A 45 18.77 -28.06 -4.91
CA ASP A 45 18.07 -29.18 -5.54
C ASP A 45 17.55 -28.79 -6.92
N GLY A 46 17.60 -29.73 -7.87
CA GLY A 46 17.07 -29.51 -9.21
C GLY A 46 15.55 -29.34 -9.21
N ASP A 47 14.87 -30.03 -8.30
CA ASP A 47 13.42 -29.99 -8.19
C ASP A 47 12.94 -28.79 -7.37
N ARG A 48 11.92 -28.10 -7.88
CA ARG A 48 11.38 -26.90 -7.23
C ARG A 48 10.62 -27.22 -5.94
N ALA A 49 9.83 -28.30 -5.91
CA ALA A 49 9.06 -28.67 -4.72
C ALA A 49 10.00 -29.00 -3.56
N VAL A 50 11.11 -29.68 -3.85
CA VAL A 50 12.15 -29.97 -2.85
C VAL A 50 12.78 -28.69 -2.29
N ARG A 51 13.10 -27.72 -3.14
CA ARG A 51 13.62 -26.41 -2.67
C ARG A 51 12.59 -25.65 -1.82
N ASP A 52 11.32 -25.64 -2.25
CA ASP A 52 10.23 -24.98 -1.52
C ASP A 52 10.00 -25.62 -0.14
N ALA A 53 10.09 -26.96 -0.05
CA ALA A 53 10.03 -27.70 1.22
C ALA A 53 11.23 -27.37 2.13
N ALA A 54 12.43 -27.25 1.58
CA ALA A 54 13.61 -26.83 2.34
C ALA A 54 13.50 -25.39 2.87
N ILE A 55 12.98 -24.45 2.08
CA ILE A 55 12.69 -23.07 2.51
C ILE A 55 11.68 -23.10 3.67
N ALA A 56 10.57 -23.82 3.54
CA ALA A 56 9.56 -23.95 4.58
C ALA A 56 10.14 -24.55 5.87
N ALA A 57 10.99 -25.57 5.75
CA ALA A 57 11.67 -26.21 6.87
C ALA A 57 12.66 -25.27 7.59
N LEU A 58 13.49 -24.55 6.82
CA LEU A 58 14.43 -23.57 7.37
C LEU A 58 13.70 -22.42 8.08
N LEU A 59 12.57 -21.98 7.54
CA LEU A 59 11.71 -21.00 8.20
C LEU A 59 11.10 -21.55 9.50
N ALA A 60 10.65 -22.81 9.50
CA ALA A 60 10.10 -23.47 10.69
C ALA A 60 11.15 -23.68 11.80
N ILE A 61 12.41 -23.93 11.43
CA ILE A 61 13.54 -24.00 12.37
C ILE A 61 13.82 -22.60 12.97
N GLY A 62 13.79 -21.56 12.15
CA GLY A 62 13.86 -20.16 12.60
C GLY A 62 15.26 -19.72 13.02
N GLU A 63 15.41 -19.27 14.28
CA GLU A 63 16.63 -18.64 14.81
C GLU A 63 17.94 -19.36 14.44
N PRO A 64 18.06 -20.70 14.57
CA PRO A 64 19.30 -21.42 14.28
C PRO A 64 19.72 -21.37 12.80
N ALA A 65 18.80 -21.08 11.88
CA ALA A 65 19.10 -21.00 10.44
C ALA A 65 19.67 -19.64 10.03
N VAL A 66 19.49 -18.60 10.84
CA VAL A 66 19.73 -17.19 10.48
C VAL A 66 21.15 -16.93 9.96
N THR A 67 22.18 -17.28 10.74
CA THR A 67 23.56 -16.97 10.37
C THR A 67 24.04 -17.77 9.16
N THR A 68 23.60 -19.02 9.05
CA THR A 68 23.94 -19.89 7.91
C THR A 68 23.29 -19.37 6.63
N LEU A 69 22.02 -18.95 6.69
CA LEU A 69 21.35 -18.31 5.56
C LEU A 69 21.94 -16.94 5.21
N GLY A 70 22.45 -16.20 6.20
CA GLY A 70 23.19 -14.97 5.97
C GLY A 70 24.40 -15.17 5.07
N ALA A 71 25.14 -16.26 5.25
CA ALA A 71 26.26 -16.62 4.37
C ALA A 71 25.80 -16.98 2.94
N CYS A 72 24.62 -17.61 2.81
CA CYS A 72 24.04 -17.97 1.51
C CYS A 72 23.63 -16.76 0.64
N LEU A 73 23.55 -15.55 1.20
CA LEU A 73 23.30 -14.34 0.40
C LEU A 73 24.45 -13.99 -0.54
N SER A 74 25.65 -14.52 -0.32
CA SER A 74 26.82 -14.37 -1.21
C SER A 74 27.14 -15.64 -1.98
N ASP A 75 26.20 -16.58 -2.05
CA ASP A 75 26.39 -17.85 -2.74
C ASP A 75 26.56 -17.66 -4.26
N PRO A 76 27.45 -18.40 -4.95
CA PRO A 76 27.61 -18.27 -6.41
C PRO A 76 26.34 -18.57 -7.21
N ALA A 77 25.41 -19.38 -6.69
CA ALA A 77 24.15 -19.69 -7.35
C ALA A 77 23.04 -18.73 -6.92
N LEU A 78 22.45 -18.03 -7.89
CA LEU A 78 21.36 -17.09 -7.64
C LEU A 78 20.13 -17.76 -7.01
N THR A 79 19.82 -19.00 -7.39
CA THR A 79 18.71 -19.77 -6.78
C THR A 79 18.87 -19.97 -5.27
N VAL A 80 20.10 -20.12 -4.79
CA VAL A 80 20.40 -20.22 -3.35
C VAL A 80 20.27 -18.85 -2.68
N GLN A 81 20.78 -17.78 -3.31
CA GLN A 81 20.60 -16.42 -2.81
C GLN A 81 19.11 -16.04 -2.71
N GLU A 82 18.32 -16.33 -3.74
CA GLU A 82 16.87 -16.10 -3.78
C GLU A 82 16.17 -16.82 -2.64
N SER A 83 16.43 -18.12 -2.48
CA SER A 83 15.86 -18.94 -1.41
C SER A 83 16.24 -18.42 -0.02
N ALA A 84 17.53 -18.14 0.21
CA ALA A 84 18.03 -17.63 1.47
C ALA A 84 17.46 -16.25 1.80
N SER A 85 17.45 -15.34 0.82
CA SER A 85 16.88 -13.99 0.99
C SER A 85 15.39 -14.03 1.29
N SER A 86 14.63 -14.96 0.70
CA SER A 86 13.19 -15.15 0.99
C SER A 86 12.96 -15.54 2.45
N VAL A 87 13.71 -16.54 2.95
CA VAL A 87 13.63 -16.98 4.35
C VAL A 87 14.06 -15.84 5.29
N LEU A 88 15.15 -15.14 5.00
CA LEU A 88 15.63 -14.04 5.84
C LEU A 88 14.69 -12.82 5.83
N ALA A 89 14.00 -12.54 4.71
CA ALA A 89 12.95 -11.53 4.66
C ALA A 89 11.74 -11.91 5.53
N ALA A 90 11.49 -13.22 5.71
CA ALA A 90 10.45 -13.72 6.59
C ALA A 90 10.84 -13.65 8.08
N ILE A 91 12.09 -13.98 8.41
CA ILE A 91 12.61 -13.98 9.79
C ILE A 91 12.92 -12.57 10.30
N ALA A 92 13.59 -11.74 9.48
CA ALA A 92 13.98 -10.36 9.80
C ALA A 92 14.81 -10.22 11.09
N ASP A 93 15.92 -10.94 11.18
CA ASP A 93 16.82 -10.93 12.34
C ASP A 93 18.04 -10.02 12.13
N ALA A 94 18.37 -9.20 13.14
CA ALA A 94 19.45 -8.23 13.07
C ALA A 94 20.86 -8.85 12.94
N ARG A 95 21.05 -10.13 13.29
CA ARG A 95 22.36 -10.82 13.15
C ARG A 95 22.83 -10.93 11.70
N VAL A 96 21.93 -10.77 10.73
CA VAL A 96 22.26 -10.76 9.30
C VAL A 96 22.14 -9.36 8.68
N LEU A 97 22.13 -8.29 9.49
CA LEU A 97 22.06 -6.91 9.00
C LEU A 97 23.13 -6.63 7.93
N THR A 98 24.40 -6.94 8.21
CA THR A 98 25.51 -6.72 7.27
C THR A 98 25.39 -7.57 5.99
N PRO A 99 25.14 -8.90 6.05
CA PRO A 99 24.84 -9.69 4.86
C PRO A 99 23.68 -9.15 4.02
N LEU A 100 22.58 -8.71 4.65
CA LEU A 100 21.43 -8.14 3.95
C LEU A 100 21.77 -6.81 3.27
N MET A 101 22.51 -5.92 3.93
CA MET A 101 23.00 -4.68 3.33
C MET A 101 23.90 -4.94 2.10
N ALA A 102 24.71 -6.00 2.13
CA ALA A 102 25.51 -6.41 0.97
C ALA A 102 24.62 -6.97 -0.17
N ALA A 103 23.59 -7.74 0.17
CA ALA A 103 22.65 -8.34 -0.78
C ALA A 103 21.81 -7.30 -1.57
N LEU A 104 21.68 -6.07 -1.07
CA LEU A 104 21.10 -4.95 -1.82
C LEU A 104 21.85 -4.61 -3.11
N LYS A 105 23.08 -5.11 -3.29
CA LYS A 105 23.89 -4.94 -4.52
C LYS A 105 23.85 -6.17 -5.44
N SER A 106 23.03 -7.17 -5.14
CA SER A 106 22.94 -8.39 -5.94
C SER A 106 22.54 -8.07 -7.39
N PRO A 107 23.10 -8.77 -8.41
CA PRO A 107 22.63 -8.66 -9.78
C PRO A 107 21.16 -9.10 -9.92
N ASP A 108 20.71 -9.96 -9.02
CA ASP A 108 19.34 -10.46 -8.97
C ASP A 108 18.41 -9.49 -8.24
N TRP A 109 17.32 -9.11 -8.92
CA TRP A 109 16.36 -8.17 -8.36
C TRP A 109 15.51 -8.79 -7.24
N ILE A 110 15.28 -10.11 -7.26
CA ILE A 110 14.53 -10.81 -6.21
C ILE A 110 15.31 -10.74 -4.90
N VAL A 111 16.62 -10.96 -4.97
CA VAL A 111 17.51 -10.85 -3.81
C VAL A 111 17.55 -9.43 -3.26
N ARG A 112 17.66 -8.40 -4.13
CA ARG A 112 17.61 -6.99 -3.69
C ARG A 112 16.27 -6.64 -3.02
N MET A 113 15.16 -7.06 -3.61
CA MET A 113 13.82 -6.84 -3.06
C MET A 113 13.65 -7.50 -1.68
N HIS A 114 13.98 -8.78 -1.56
CA HIS A 114 13.91 -9.50 -0.28
C HIS A 114 14.84 -8.90 0.78
N ALA A 115 16.05 -8.47 0.39
CA ALA A 115 16.96 -7.78 1.30
C ALA A 115 16.37 -6.46 1.81
N ALA A 116 15.78 -5.64 0.93
CA ALA A 116 15.12 -4.40 1.32
C ALA A 116 13.95 -4.66 2.29
N LYS A 117 13.12 -5.67 1.98
CA LYS A 117 12.02 -6.11 2.85
C LYS A 117 12.51 -6.53 4.23
N ALA A 118 13.56 -7.36 4.28
CA ALA A 118 14.15 -7.82 5.53
C ALA A 118 14.64 -6.64 6.38
N LEU A 119 15.39 -5.71 5.78
CA LEU A 119 15.94 -4.54 6.45
C LEU A 119 14.83 -3.61 6.98
N GLY A 120 13.77 -3.40 6.19
CA GLY A 120 12.59 -2.65 6.62
C GLY A 120 11.87 -3.28 7.82
N ARG A 121 11.86 -4.61 7.92
CA ARG A 121 11.30 -5.33 9.07
C ARG A 121 12.23 -5.33 10.29
N ILE A 122 13.55 -5.34 10.08
CA ILE A 122 14.55 -5.21 11.14
C ILE A 122 14.50 -3.79 11.75
N LYS A 123 14.22 -2.77 10.92
CA LYS A 123 14.10 -1.36 11.32
C LYS A 123 15.38 -0.75 11.90
N ASP A 124 16.54 -1.25 11.49
CA ASP A 124 17.83 -0.71 11.92
C ASP A 124 18.21 0.54 11.09
N PRO A 125 18.46 1.71 11.71
CA PRO A 125 18.86 2.93 11.00
C PRO A 125 20.16 2.79 10.19
N GLY A 126 21.04 1.85 10.53
CA GLY A 126 22.24 1.54 9.76
C GLY A 126 21.95 1.09 8.32
N ALA A 127 20.72 0.64 8.04
CA ALA A 127 20.28 0.25 6.71
C ALA A 127 19.90 1.44 5.80
N LEU A 128 19.77 2.67 6.33
CA LEU A 128 19.30 3.82 5.56
C LEU A 128 20.22 4.16 4.38
N ALA A 129 21.52 4.29 4.65
CA ALA A 129 22.51 4.65 3.64
C ALA A 129 22.53 3.69 2.42
N PRO A 130 22.51 2.36 2.60
CA PRO A 130 22.43 1.45 1.45
C PRO A 130 21.03 1.30 0.84
N LEU A 131 19.94 1.61 1.55
CA LEU A 131 18.57 1.55 1.00
C LEU A 131 18.24 2.72 0.07
N VAL A 132 18.65 3.95 0.41
CA VAL A 132 18.31 5.16 -0.38
C VAL A 132 18.65 5.03 -1.87
N PRO A 133 19.80 4.49 -2.30
CA PRO A 133 20.09 4.28 -3.72
C PRO A 133 19.11 3.37 -4.46
N LEU A 134 18.40 2.48 -3.78
CA LEU A 134 17.42 1.57 -4.41
C LEU A 134 16.09 2.26 -4.71
N LEU A 135 15.87 3.51 -4.28
CA LEU A 135 14.74 4.34 -4.72
C LEU A 135 14.74 4.60 -6.23
N GLN A 136 15.86 4.37 -6.91
CA GLN A 136 15.99 4.44 -8.38
C GLN A 136 16.33 3.08 -9.01
N ASP A 137 16.07 1.97 -8.31
CA ASP A 137 16.32 0.64 -8.87
C ASP A 137 15.57 0.45 -10.20
N LYS A 138 16.20 -0.25 -11.16
CA LYS A 138 15.61 -0.52 -12.48
C LYS A 138 14.28 -1.30 -12.40
N VAL A 139 14.08 -2.08 -11.33
CA VAL A 139 12.87 -2.90 -11.13
C VAL A 139 11.91 -2.21 -10.17
N LYS A 140 10.67 -1.98 -10.64
CA LYS A 140 9.61 -1.33 -9.86
C LYS A 140 9.38 -1.98 -8.48
N ALA A 141 9.33 -3.31 -8.42
CA ALA A 141 9.13 -4.05 -7.17
C ALA A 141 10.21 -3.76 -6.11
N VAL A 142 11.47 -3.56 -6.53
CA VAL A 142 12.56 -3.19 -5.61
C VAL A 142 12.36 -1.78 -5.06
N ARG A 143 11.91 -0.83 -5.91
CA ARG A 143 11.65 0.55 -5.48
C ARG A 143 10.49 0.63 -4.49
N GLU A 144 9.37 -0.02 -4.77
CA GLU A 144 8.19 -0.05 -3.89
C GLU A 144 8.51 -0.67 -2.51
N GLU A 145 9.27 -1.76 -2.49
CA GLU A 145 9.72 -2.39 -1.26
C GLU A 145 10.73 -1.49 -0.51
N THR A 146 11.61 -0.79 -1.22
CA THR A 146 12.55 0.17 -0.62
C THR A 146 11.82 1.35 0.03
N SER A 147 10.82 1.95 -0.65
CA SER A 147 9.97 2.99 -0.06
C SER A 147 9.27 2.50 1.21
N THR A 148 8.76 1.26 1.18
CA THR A 148 8.09 0.62 2.31
C THR A 148 9.07 0.35 3.46
N ALA A 149 10.28 -0.10 3.15
CA ALA A 149 11.32 -0.36 4.13
C ALA A 149 11.78 0.93 4.83
N LEU A 150 12.02 2.00 4.08
CA LEU A 150 12.38 3.31 4.64
C LEU A 150 11.26 3.86 5.53
N ALA A 151 10.01 3.76 5.09
CA ALA A 151 8.86 4.15 5.92
C ALA A 151 8.74 3.31 7.20
N ALA A 152 9.04 2.00 7.13
CA ALA A 152 8.98 1.09 8.26
C ALA A 152 10.08 1.34 9.31
N ILE A 153 11.26 1.83 8.89
CA ILE A 153 12.33 2.31 9.79
C ILE A 153 11.85 3.52 10.61
N GLY A 154 10.93 4.33 10.06
CA GLY A 154 10.23 5.39 10.79
C GLY A 154 11.06 6.67 10.94
N GLU A 155 11.00 7.31 12.11
CA GLU A 155 11.59 8.64 12.37
C GLU A 155 13.07 8.75 11.97
N ALA A 156 13.85 7.68 12.16
CA ALA A 156 15.26 7.68 11.77
C ALA A 156 15.46 7.86 10.25
N ALA A 157 14.49 7.46 9.42
CA ALA A 157 14.53 7.63 7.97
C ALA A 157 14.13 9.04 7.52
N LEU A 158 13.45 9.82 8.37
CA LEU A 158 12.82 11.08 7.98
C LEU A 158 13.84 12.06 7.40
N SER A 159 14.97 12.29 8.07
CA SER A 159 16.01 13.21 7.56
C SER A 159 16.57 12.78 6.21
N SER A 160 16.75 11.47 5.98
CA SER A 160 17.23 10.94 4.70
C SER A 160 16.18 11.07 3.59
N LEU A 161 14.91 10.83 3.91
CA LEU A 161 13.79 10.99 2.97
C LEU A 161 13.57 12.46 2.60
N LEU A 162 13.64 13.37 3.57
CA LEU A 162 13.55 14.81 3.33
C LEU A 162 14.69 15.32 2.45
N ALA A 163 15.91 14.83 2.65
CA ALA A 163 17.03 15.14 1.77
C ALA A 163 16.83 14.58 0.34
N ALA A 164 16.20 13.41 0.21
CA ALA A 164 15.92 12.80 -1.09
C ALA A 164 14.87 13.56 -1.91
N LEU A 165 14.05 14.43 -1.29
CA LEU A 165 13.11 15.31 -2.00
C LEU A 165 13.78 16.35 -2.91
N THR A 166 15.09 16.61 -2.74
CA THR A 166 15.84 17.54 -3.61
C THR A 166 16.80 16.84 -4.55
N HIS A 167 16.63 15.52 -4.75
CA HIS A 167 17.51 14.73 -5.60
C HIS A 167 17.33 15.08 -7.09
N ALA A 168 18.43 15.07 -7.85
CA ALA A 168 18.41 15.41 -9.28
C ALA A 168 17.55 14.45 -10.11
N GLU A 169 17.61 13.15 -9.78
CA GLU A 169 16.78 12.11 -10.40
C GLU A 169 15.34 12.15 -9.87
N TRP A 170 14.37 12.35 -10.76
CA TRP A 170 12.94 12.46 -10.43
C TRP A 170 12.39 11.18 -9.77
N LEU A 171 12.91 10.02 -10.17
CA LEU A 171 12.48 8.73 -9.63
C LEU A 171 12.82 8.59 -8.13
N VAL A 172 13.97 9.14 -7.70
CA VAL A 172 14.34 9.19 -6.28
C VAL A 172 13.39 10.12 -5.52
N ARG A 173 13.08 11.30 -6.07
CA ARG A 173 12.13 12.23 -5.44
C ARG A 173 10.75 11.61 -5.30
N LEU A 174 10.25 10.97 -6.36
CA LEU A 174 8.96 10.29 -6.38
C LEU A 174 8.84 9.25 -5.27
N HIS A 175 9.81 8.33 -5.18
CA HIS A 175 9.75 7.28 -4.17
C HIS A 175 10.07 7.78 -2.75
N ALA A 176 10.80 8.89 -2.61
CA ALA A 176 10.93 9.59 -1.33
C ALA A 176 9.59 10.18 -0.87
N VAL A 177 8.84 10.82 -1.77
CA VAL A 177 7.47 11.30 -1.50
C VAL A 177 6.55 10.16 -1.07
N GLU A 178 6.59 9.04 -1.80
CA GLU A 178 5.81 7.84 -1.47
C GLU A 178 6.16 7.30 -0.07
N ALA A 179 7.44 7.20 0.25
CA ALA A 179 7.91 6.76 1.56
C ALA A 179 7.45 7.71 2.68
N LEU A 180 7.57 9.03 2.48
CA LEU A 180 7.11 10.04 3.44
C LEU A 180 5.60 9.93 3.70
N GLY A 181 4.78 9.73 2.66
CA GLY A 181 3.35 9.46 2.82
C GLY A 181 3.07 8.26 3.73
N LYS A 182 3.81 7.16 3.52
CA LYS A 182 3.70 5.93 4.33
C LYS A 182 4.17 6.10 5.78
N THR A 183 5.11 7.01 6.06
CA THR A 183 5.53 7.31 7.45
C THR A 183 4.41 7.92 8.26
N ARG A 184 3.46 8.61 7.61
CA ARG A 184 2.42 9.44 8.25
C ARG A 184 2.98 10.50 9.22
N SER A 185 4.24 10.90 9.07
CA SER A 185 4.85 11.91 9.93
C SER A 185 4.34 13.31 9.55
N PRO A 186 3.76 14.08 10.49
CA PRO A 186 3.37 15.48 10.27
C PRO A 186 4.54 16.39 9.87
N GLU A 187 5.77 16.02 10.20
CA GLU A 187 6.97 16.77 9.83
C GLU A 187 7.22 16.78 8.31
N ALA A 188 6.67 15.80 7.59
CA ALA A 188 6.76 15.73 6.13
C ALA A 188 5.80 16.70 5.41
N VAL A 189 4.82 17.28 6.09
CA VAL A 189 3.75 18.08 5.45
C VAL A 189 4.32 19.30 4.72
N ASP A 190 5.07 20.17 5.39
CA ASP A 190 5.58 21.39 4.76
C ASP A 190 6.57 21.09 3.61
N PRO A 191 7.51 20.12 3.74
CA PRO A 191 8.33 19.67 2.62
C PRO A 191 7.51 19.12 1.44
N LEU A 192 6.48 18.31 1.70
CA LEU A 192 5.61 17.78 0.64
C LEU A 192 4.76 18.87 -0.03
N LEU A 193 4.32 19.88 0.72
CA LEU A 193 3.69 21.07 0.15
C LEU A 193 4.66 21.83 -0.76
N SER A 194 5.93 21.96 -0.36
CA SER A 194 6.95 22.54 -1.23
C SER A 194 7.13 21.74 -2.53
N VAL A 195 7.15 20.40 -2.45
CA VAL A 195 7.23 19.52 -3.64
C VAL A 195 6.00 19.71 -4.53
N LEU A 196 4.80 19.74 -3.95
CA LEU A 196 3.53 19.91 -4.67
C LEU A 196 3.51 21.16 -5.56
N PHE A 197 4.06 22.29 -5.09
CA PHE A 197 4.03 23.56 -5.82
C PHE A 197 5.29 23.83 -6.66
N ASN A 198 6.43 23.21 -6.34
CA ASN A 198 7.72 23.59 -6.94
C ASN A 198 8.39 22.48 -7.77
N ASP A 199 7.99 21.21 -7.63
CA ASP A 199 8.58 20.14 -8.43
C ASP A 199 8.22 20.27 -9.91
N HIS A 200 9.18 20.05 -10.79
CA HIS A 200 9.01 20.23 -12.22
C HIS A 200 8.36 19.00 -12.87
N ASP A 201 8.47 17.85 -12.22
CA ASP A 201 7.93 16.59 -12.68
C ASP A 201 6.50 16.39 -12.15
N ARG A 202 5.53 16.41 -13.06
CA ARG A 202 4.10 16.26 -12.73
C ARG A 202 3.83 14.99 -11.91
N ALA A 203 4.48 13.87 -12.23
CA ALA A 203 4.30 12.63 -11.49
C ALA A 203 4.69 12.76 -10.00
N VAL A 204 5.75 13.53 -9.70
CA VAL A 204 6.19 13.78 -8.32
C VAL A 204 5.16 14.66 -7.59
N ARG A 205 4.63 15.69 -8.27
CA ARG A 205 3.55 16.53 -7.72
C ARG A 205 2.29 15.71 -7.41
N GLU A 206 1.88 14.82 -8.32
CA GLU A 206 0.73 13.94 -8.12
C GLU A 206 0.92 13.02 -6.91
N ASP A 207 2.11 12.45 -6.73
CA ASP A 207 2.42 11.63 -5.56
C ASP A 207 2.49 12.46 -4.28
N ALA A 208 2.88 13.74 -4.34
CA ALA A 208 2.85 14.62 -3.16
C ALA A 208 1.42 14.82 -2.66
N ILE A 209 0.44 14.95 -3.56
CA ILE A 209 -1.00 15.01 -3.21
C ILE A 209 -1.41 13.73 -2.47
N ARG A 210 -1.06 12.56 -3.02
CA ARG A 210 -1.38 11.27 -2.40
C ARG A 210 -0.72 11.11 -1.03
N ALA A 211 0.55 11.51 -0.90
CA ALA A 211 1.30 11.46 0.36
C ALA A 211 0.68 12.37 1.43
N LEU A 212 0.27 13.59 1.07
CA LEU A 212 -0.44 14.50 1.98
C LEU A 212 -1.78 13.91 2.44
N GLY A 213 -2.53 13.27 1.54
CA GLY A 213 -3.74 12.52 1.85
C GLY A 213 -3.48 11.39 2.87
N GLN A 214 -2.43 10.60 2.65
CA GLN A 214 -2.05 9.48 3.52
C GLN A 214 -1.58 9.91 4.92
N ILE A 215 -0.88 11.04 5.03
CA ILE A 215 -0.47 11.63 6.30
C ILE A 215 -1.69 12.08 7.10
N GLY A 216 -2.69 12.66 6.41
CA GLY A 216 -3.96 13.04 7.02
C GLY A 216 -3.90 14.31 7.87
N ASP A 217 -2.89 15.15 7.68
CA ASP A 217 -2.74 16.40 8.44
C ASP A 217 -3.58 17.52 7.81
N GLY A 218 -4.49 18.08 8.61
CA GLY A 218 -5.38 19.17 8.20
C GLY A 218 -4.67 20.45 7.73
N ARG A 219 -3.38 20.65 8.01
CA ARG A 219 -2.60 21.79 7.48
C ARG A 219 -2.54 21.79 5.95
N ALA A 220 -2.69 20.62 5.31
CA ALA A 220 -2.68 20.50 3.86
C ALA A 220 -3.98 20.95 3.16
N VAL A 221 -5.08 21.14 3.89
CA VAL A 221 -6.42 21.36 3.31
C VAL A 221 -6.46 22.57 2.37
N GLU A 222 -6.07 23.76 2.84
CA GLU A 222 -6.14 24.99 2.03
C GLU A 222 -5.27 24.91 0.76
N PHE A 223 -4.15 24.18 0.85
CA PHE A 223 -3.24 23.98 -0.27
C PHE A 223 -3.83 23.01 -1.30
N LEU A 224 -4.44 21.91 -0.85
CA LEU A 224 -5.15 20.98 -1.73
C LEU A 224 -6.34 21.66 -2.42
N VAL A 225 -7.08 22.52 -1.71
CA VAL A 225 -8.14 23.36 -2.29
C VAL A 225 -7.59 24.28 -3.38
N THR A 226 -6.40 24.84 -3.19
CA THR A 226 -5.74 25.65 -4.22
C THR A 226 -5.39 24.81 -5.45
N VAL A 227 -4.84 23.61 -5.25
CA VAL A 227 -4.43 22.70 -6.34
C VAL A 227 -5.61 22.13 -7.12
N MET A 228 -6.82 22.07 -6.54
CA MET A 228 -8.04 21.66 -7.26
C MET A 228 -8.39 22.55 -8.47
N LYS A 229 -7.77 23.73 -8.57
CA LYS A 229 -7.91 24.64 -9.72
C LYS A 229 -7.06 24.20 -10.92
N GLU A 230 -6.08 23.33 -10.72
CA GLU A 230 -5.23 22.80 -11.79
C GLU A 230 -5.89 21.57 -12.46
N PRO A 231 -6.17 21.63 -13.78
CA PRO A 231 -6.72 20.49 -14.51
C PRO A 231 -5.80 19.25 -14.42
N GLY A 232 -6.40 18.10 -14.10
CA GLY A 232 -5.71 16.83 -13.93
C GLY A 232 -5.12 16.58 -12.54
N LEU A 233 -5.02 17.58 -11.66
CA LEU A 233 -4.70 17.38 -10.23
C LEU A 233 -5.94 17.40 -9.33
N ARG A 234 -7.02 18.03 -9.81
CA ARG A 234 -8.32 18.10 -9.13
C ARG A 234 -8.84 16.77 -8.56
N PRO A 235 -8.93 15.65 -9.31
CA PRO A 235 -9.45 14.40 -8.75
C PRO A 235 -8.58 13.88 -7.59
N LEU A 236 -7.25 14.00 -7.71
CA LEU A 236 -6.31 13.58 -6.67
C LEU A 236 -6.44 14.45 -5.42
N ALA A 237 -6.60 15.76 -5.57
CA ALA A 237 -6.77 16.67 -4.46
C ALA A 237 -8.08 16.40 -3.71
N VAL A 238 -9.17 16.15 -4.43
CA VAL A 238 -10.47 15.76 -3.84
C VAL A 238 -10.35 14.45 -3.06
N GLU A 239 -9.65 13.44 -3.61
CA GLU A 239 -9.41 12.18 -2.90
C GLU A 239 -8.56 12.39 -1.64
N ALA A 240 -7.48 13.17 -1.73
CA ALA A 240 -6.62 13.49 -0.59
C ALA A 240 -7.35 14.25 0.52
N LEU A 241 -8.23 15.21 0.18
CA LEU A 241 -9.10 15.90 1.13
C LEU A 241 -10.02 14.92 1.87
N GLY A 242 -10.58 13.94 1.16
CA GLY A 242 -11.36 12.87 1.76
C GLY A 242 -10.57 11.98 2.70
N GLN A 243 -9.32 11.64 2.34
CA GLN A 243 -8.42 10.86 3.20
C GLN A 243 -7.99 11.62 4.46
N ILE A 244 -7.75 12.94 4.34
CA ILE A 244 -7.45 13.80 5.49
C ILE A 244 -8.62 13.84 6.48
N GLY A 245 -9.85 13.84 5.99
CA GLY A 245 -11.02 13.75 6.87
C GLY A 245 -11.34 15.05 7.63
N ASP A 246 -10.68 16.16 7.30
CA ASP A 246 -10.88 17.45 7.98
C ASP A 246 -12.18 18.14 7.50
N ARG A 247 -13.02 18.55 8.45
CA ARG A 247 -14.32 19.19 8.19
C ARG A 247 -14.21 20.50 7.40
N ARG A 248 -13.06 21.17 7.44
CA ARG A 248 -12.81 22.38 6.61
C ARG A 248 -12.89 22.09 5.12
N ALA A 249 -12.71 20.84 4.69
CA ALA A 249 -12.88 20.43 3.30
C ALA A 249 -14.36 20.24 2.88
N VAL A 250 -15.31 20.18 3.82
CA VAL A 250 -16.71 19.86 3.50
C VAL A 250 -17.36 20.89 2.56
N PRO A 251 -17.23 22.22 2.76
CA PRO A 251 -17.83 23.20 1.87
C PRO A 251 -17.35 23.04 0.42
N VAL A 252 -16.04 22.91 0.21
CA VAL A 252 -15.47 22.77 -1.14
C VAL A 252 -15.83 21.42 -1.79
N LEU A 253 -15.95 20.34 -1.01
CA LEU A 253 -16.38 19.04 -1.53
C LEU A 253 -17.87 19.04 -1.93
N ILE A 254 -18.70 19.80 -1.21
CA ILE A 254 -20.10 20.06 -1.61
C ILE A 254 -20.12 20.85 -2.92
N ASP A 255 -19.32 21.91 -3.03
CA ASP A 255 -19.21 22.73 -4.24
C ASP A 255 -18.83 21.88 -5.47
N VAL A 256 -17.84 20.98 -5.33
CA VAL A 256 -17.49 20.02 -6.37
C VAL A 256 -18.68 19.14 -6.75
N LEU A 257 -19.38 18.57 -5.77
CA LEU A 257 -20.53 17.69 -6.02
C LEU A 257 -21.70 18.43 -6.71
N GLU A 258 -21.88 19.71 -6.42
CA GLU A 258 -22.90 20.57 -7.04
C GLU A 258 -22.45 21.16 -8.38
N GLY A 259 -21.24 20.85 -8.85
CA GLY A 259 -20.71 21.29 -10.14
C GLY A 259 -20.22 22.74 -10.14
N VAL A 260 -19.96 23.31 -8.97
CA VAL A 260 -19.35 24.63 -8.80
C VAL A 260 -17.87 24.57 -9.22
N ASP A 261 -17.43 25.60 -9.93
CA ASP A 261 -16.06 25.71 -10.47
C ASP A 261 -15.62 24.47 -11.27
N ARG A 262 -16.57 23.84 -11.98
CA ARG A 262 -16.27 22.76 -12.92
C ARG A 262 -15.28 23.29 -13.98
N PRO A 263 -14.13 22.62 -14.21
CA PRO A 263 -13.18 23.04 -15.24
C PRO A 263 -13.85 23.15 -16.61
N ALA A 264 -13.54 24.23 -17.35
CA ALA A 264 -14.06 24.45 -18.70
C ALA A 264 -13.65 23.34 -19.69
N VAL A 265 -12.51 22.70 -19.42
CA VAL A 265 -12.00 21.55 -20.17
C VAL A 265 -11.77 20.42 -19.19
N SER A 266 -12.45 19.30 -19.43
CA SER A 266 -12.30 18.05 -18.69
C SER A 266 -11.74 17.00 -19.64
N ARG A 267 -10.69 16.29 -19.22
CA ARG A 267 -10.02 15.32 -20.09
C ARG A 267 -10.83 14.04 -20.15
N ALA A 268 -10.99 13.49 -21.35
CA ALA A 268 -11.60 12.18 -21.53
C ALA A 268 -10.72 11.09 -20.88
N ILE A 269 -11.36 10.09 -20.31
CA ILE A 269 -10.70 8.91 -19.76
C ILE A 269 -10.47 7.93 -20.92
N GLU A 270 -9.21 7.59 -21.18
CA GLU A 270 -8.85 6.63 -22.23
C GLU A 270 -9.59 5.30 -22.03
N GLY A 271 -10.21 4.80 -23.09
CA GLY A 271 -10.90 3.50 -23.10
C GLY A 271 -12.32 3.49 -22.55
N CYS A 272 -12.84 4.60 -22.02
CA CYS A 272 -14.21 4.68 -21.47
C CYS A 272 -15.24 5.37 -22.39
N GLY A 273 -14.84 5.74 -23.61
CA GLY A 273 -15.69 6.43 -24.59
C GLY A 273 -15.93 7.91 -24.26
N ASP A 274 -16.56 8.64 -25.19
CA ASP A 274 -16.66 10.12 -25.18
C ASP A 274 -17.44 10.73 -24.01
N GLN A 275 -18.10 9.90 -23.18
CA GLN A 275 -18.92 10.34 -22.07
C GLN A 275 -18.18 10.38 -20.73
N TRP A 276 -17.00 9.76 -20.63
CA TRP A 276 -16.29 9.60 -19.36
C TRP A 276 -15.11 10.55 -19.29
N ASP A 277 -15.18 11.50 -18.37
CA ASP A 277 -14.19 12.55 -18.19
C ASP A 277 -13.64 12.59 -16.75
N GLU A 278 -12.52 13.29 -16.54
CA GLU A 278 -11.91 13.46 -15.22
C GLU A 278 -12.88 14.05 -14.18
N GLU A 279 -13.86 14.84 -14.62
CA GLU A 279 -14.88 15.41 -13.74
C GLU A 279 -15.81 14.33 -13.17
N MET A 280 -16.19 13.31 -13.95
CA MET A 280 -16.96 12.18 -13.40
C MET A 280 -16.22 11.46 -12.28
N LEU A 281 -14.92 11.23 -12.42
CA LEU A 281 -14.09 10.67 -11.34
C LEU A 281 -14.04 11.59 -10.13
N THR A 282 -13.94 12.89 -10.37
CA THR A 282 -13.90 13.92 -9.33
C THR A 282 -15.20 13.96 -8.53
N LEU A 283 -16.36 13.85 -9.19
CA LEU A 283 -17.67 13.78 -8.52
C LEU A 283 -17.80 12.54 -7.63
N GLY A 284 -17.39 11.37 -8.13
CA GLY A 284 -17.37 10.15 -7.32
C GLY A 284 -16.43 10.26 -6.11
N ALA A 285 -15.23 10.80 -6.33
CA ALA A 285 -14.27 11.06 -5.25
C ALA A 285 -14.85 12.02 -4.19
N ALA A 286 -15.56 13.09 -4.60
CA ALA A 286 -16.20 14.02 -3.68
C ALA A 286 -17.30 13.34 -2.85
N VAL A 287 -18.13 12.50 -3.48
CA VAL A 287 -19.16 11.73 -2.77
C VAL A 287 -18.56 10.79 -1.72
N ARG A 288 -17.47 10.08 -2.06
CA ARG A 288 -16.76 9.21 -1.12
C ARG A 288 -16.11 10.02 0.00
N ALA A 289 -15.47 11.15 -0.33
CA ALA A 289 -14.84 12.05 0.64
C ALA A 289 -15.85 12.59 1.66
N LEU A 290 -17.01 13.10 1.20
CA LEU A 290 -18.07 13.59 2.07
C LEU A 290 -18.62 12.48 2.99
N GLY A 291 -18.78 11.27 2.46
CA GLY A 291 -19.17 10.09 3.25
C GLY A 291 -18.13 9.67 4.28
N ALA A 292 -16.84 9.83 3.98
CA ALA A 292 -15.74 9.52 4.89
C ALA A 292 -15.61 10.56 6.03
N ILE A 293 -15.77 11.85 5.72
CA ILE A 293 -15.71 12.95 6.71
C ILE A 293 -16.90 12.91 7.68
N ARG A 294 -18.08 12.45 7.20
CA ARG A 294 -19.31 12.31 7.99
C ARG A 294 -19.78 13.62 8.64
N ASP A 295 -19.70 14.72 7.90
CA ASP A 295 -20.28 16.00 8.31
C ASP A 295 -21.71 16.13 7.78
N GLU A 296 -22.70 16.28 8.67
CA GLU A 296 -24.12 16.32 8.32
C GLU A 296 -24.49 17.45 7.34
N ALA A 297 -23.66 18.50 7.24
CA ALA A 297 -23.82 19.55 6.24
C ALA A 297 -23.81 19.01 4.80
N ALA A 298 -23.20 17.85 4.56
CA ALA A 298 -23.12 17.20 3.25
C ALA A 298 -24.38 16.39 2.88
N VAL A 299 -25.23 16.05 3.86
CA VAL A 299 -26.39 15.17 3.65
C VAL A 299 -27.33 15.69 2.55
N PRO A 300 -27.70 16.99 2.50
CA PRO A 300 -28.56 17.51 1.44
C PRO A 300 -27.98 17.32 0.03
N SER A 301 -26.68 17.56 -0.16
CA SER A 301 -26.03 17.44 -1.46
C SER A 301 -25.85 15.96 -1.85
N LEU A 302 -25.58 15.07 -0.89
CA LEU A 302 -25.59 13.62 -1.09
C LEU A 302 -27.00 13.09 -1.45
N MET A 303 -28.07 13.63 -0.88
CA MET A 303 -29.46 13.32 -1.30
C MET A 303 -29.70 13.72 -2.75
N LYS A 304 -29.24 14.91 -3.17
CA LYS A 304 -29.34 15.35 -4.57
C LYS A 304 -28.56 14.41 -5.49
N ALA A 305 -27.38 13.96 -5.08
CA ALA A 305 -26.52 13.04 -5.83
C ALA A 305 -27.19 11.70 -6.15
N LEU A 306 -28.16 11.23 -5.35
CA LEU A 306 -28.96 10.03 -5.67
C LEU A 306 -29.72 10.14 -7.01
N ARG A 307 -30.02 11.36 -7.47
CA ARG A 307 -30.71 11.60 -8.74
C ARG A 307 -29.80 11.43 -9.95
N HIS A 308 -28.49 11.56 -9.78
CA HIS A 308 -27.52 11.52 -10.87
C HIS A 308 -27.00 10.10 -11.09
N THR A 309 -27.12 9.59 -12.31
CA THR A 309 -26.75 8.19 -12.63
C THR A 309 -25.31 7.85 -12.30
N VAL A 310 -24.39 8.81 -12.46
CA VAL A 310 -22.95 8.61 -12.19
C VAL A 310 -22.66 8.47 -10.71
N THR A 311 -23.29 9.28 -9.85
CA THR A 311 -22.98 9.33 -8.42
C THR A 311 -23.97 8.57 -7.55
N ARG A 312 -25.10 8.09 -8.09
CA ARG A 312 -26.20 7.47 -7.32
C ARG A 312 -25.75 6.35 -6.39
N ALA A 313 -25.01 5.38 -6.93
CA ALA A 313 -24.59 4.21 -6.16
C ALA A 313 -23.62 4.60 -5.04
N GLU A 314 -22.66 5.46 -5.35
CA GLU A 314 -21.68 5.95 -4.37
C GLU A 314 -22.35 6.82 -3.31
N ALA A 315 -23.32 7.66 -3.70
CA ALA A 315 -24.06 8.52 -2.78
C ALA A 315 -24.86 7.67 -1.79
N ALA A 316 -25.54 6.63 -2.26
CA ALA A 316 -26.24 5.66 -1.41
C ALA A 316 -25.28 5.01 -0.41
N VAL A 317 -24.11 4.55 -0.85
CA VAL A 317 -23.09 3.97 0.04
C VAL A 317 -22.57 5.01 1.05
N SER A 318 -22.22 6.21 0.61
CA SER A 318 -21.75 7.29 1.49
C SER A 318 -22.79 7.67 2.54
N LEU A 319 -24.08 7.69 2.19
CA LEU A 319 -25.17 8.01 3.12
C LEU A 319 -25.30 6.99 4.25
N THR A 320 -24.90 5.73 4.05
CA THR A 320 -24.87 4.74 5.14
C THR A 320 -23.92 5.14 6.27
N GLN A 321 -22.88 5.93 5.98
CA GLN A 321 -21.87 6.35 6.95
C GLN A 321 -22.41 7.33 8.00
N PHE A 322 -23.57 7.94 7.74
CA PHE A 322 -24.26 8.89 8.63
C PHE A 322 -25.25 8.20 9.58
N GLY A 323 -25.47 6.89 9.43
CA GLY A 323 -26.33 6.12 10.33
C GLY A 323 -27.77 6.67 10.42
N PRO A 324 -28.37 6.74 11.62
CA PRO A 324 -29.77 7.17 11.77
C PRO A 324 -30.09 8.59 11.30
N ALA A 325 -29.08 9.48 11.21
CA ALA A 325 -29.28 10.89 10.83
C ALA A 325 -29.91 11.05 9.43
N VAL A 326 -29.67 10.08 8.53
CA VAL A 326 -30.22 10.12 7.16
C VAL A 326 -31.61 9.51 7.03
N ILE A 327 -32.16 8.87 8.07
CA ILE A 327 -33.46 8.18 7.99
C ILE A 327 -34.59 9.15 7.61
N ALA A 328 -34.76 10.24 8.37
CA ALA A 328 -35.83 11.20 8.10
C ALA A 328 -35.69 11.87 6.71
N PRO A 329 -34.50 12.35 6.30
CA PRO A 329 -34.27 12.84 4.94
C PRO A 329 -34.59 11.80 3.85
N LEU A 330 -34.14 10.55 4.01
CA LEU A 330 -34.37 9.47 3.04
C LEU A 330 -35.86 9.11 2.91
N LEU A 331 -36.60 9.09 4.01
CA LEU A 331 -38.06 8.89 3.98
C LEU A 331 -38.76 10.03 3.23
N ALA A 332 -38.30 11.28 3.40
CA ALA A 332 -38.84 12.41 2.66
C ALA A 332 -38.57 12.29 1.14
N VAL A 333 -37.40 11.78 0.75
CA VAL A 333 -37.10 11.46 -0.66
C VAL A 333 -38.03 10.35 -1.15
N LEU A 334 -38.14 9.24 -0.41
CA LEU A 334 -38.97 8.09 -0.80
C LEU A 334 -40.46 8.43 -0.98
N ALA A 335 -40.97 9.40 -0.21
CA ALA A 335 -42.36 9.85 -0.29
C ALA A 335 -42.66 10.64 -1.58
N ARG A 336 -41.65 11.29 -2.17
CA ARG A 336 -41.80 12.18 -3.33
C ARG A 336 -41.26 11.59 -4.63
N GLU A 337 -40.36 10.61 -4.53
CA GLU A 337 -39.65 10.05 -5.67
C GLU A 337 -40.50 9.02 -6.43
N SER A 338 -40.54 9.13 -7.76
CA SER A 338 -41.22 8.19 -8.65
C SER A 338 -40.27 7.28 -9.40
N ASP A 339 -38.98 7.63 -9.51
CA ASP A 339 -37.98 6.80 -10.18
C ASP A 339 -37.66 5.54 -9.35
N ASP A 340 -37.97 4.37 -9.90
CA ASP A 340 -37.77 3.08 -9.21
C ASP A 340 -36.31 2.78 -8.86
N ASN A 341 -35.35 3.26 -9.66
CA ASN A 341 -33.93 3.08 -9.40
C ASN A 341 -33.49 3.92 -8.19
N ILE A 342 -33.90 5.18 -8.13
CA ILE A 342 -33.64 6.04 -6.96
C ILE A 342 -34.31 5.45 -5.72
N ARG A 343 -35.58 5.02 -5.83
CA ARG A 343 -36.33 4.39 -4.73
C ARG A 343 -35.65 3.11 -4.24
N TYR A 344 -35.09 2.30 -5.13
CA TYR A 344 -34.32 1.10 -4.79
C TYR A 344 -33.12 1.45 -3.89
N HIS A 345 -32.26 2.38 -4.34
CA HIS A 345 -31.10 2.81 -3.56
C HIS A 345 -31.47 3.43 -2.22
N VAL A 346 -32.54 4.23 -2.16
CA VAL A 346 -33.05 4.82 -0.91
C VAL A 346 -33.51 3.75 0.07
N LYS A 347 -34.28 2.75 -0.38
CA LYS A 347 -34.75 1.64 0.47
C LYS A 347 -33.59 0.77 0.98
N ASP A 348 -32.65 0.44 0.10
CA ASP A 348 -31.44 -0.31 0.48
C ASP A 348 -30.60 0.44 1.53
N THR A 349 -30.43 1.76 1.34
CA THR A 349 -29.74 2.63 2.30
C THR A 349 -30.46 2.66 3.64
N LEU A 350 -31.79 2.86 3.65
CA LEU A 350 -32.64 2.83 4.85
C LEU A 350 -32.47 1.52 5.63
N ALA A 351 -32.50 0.37 4.93
CA ALA A 351 -32.30 -0.93 5.56
C ALA A 351 -30.91 -1.05 6.21
N LYS A 352 -29.86 -0.59 5.53
CA LYS A 352 -28.46 -0.59 6.02
C LYS A 352 -28.26 0.31 7.24
N VAL A 353 -28.99 1.42 7.35
CA VAL A 353 -28.95 2.29 8.54
C VAL A 353 -29.93 1.88 9.64
N GLY A 354 -30.54 0.70 9.53
CA GLY A 354 -31.36 0.09 10.58
C GLY A 354 -32.83 0.49 10.60
N TRP A 355 -33.32 1.20 9.57
CA TRP A 355 -34.74 1.49 9.43
C TRP A 355 -35.52 0.22 9.05
N ARG A 356 -36.68 0.01 9.70
CA ARG A 356 -37.62 -1.08 9.39
C ARG A 356 -39.02 -0.50 9.25
N SER A 357 -39.83 -1.04 8.34
CA SER A 357 -41.22 -0.62 8.18
C SER A 357 -42.01 -0.85 9.49
N GLY A 358 -42.58 0.23 10.05
CA GLY A 358 -43.41 0.18 11.27
C GLY A 358 -42.78 0.72 12.56
N ARG A 359 -41.53 1.21 12.54
CA ARG A 359 -40.97 2.04 13.64
C ARG A 359 -41.00 3.51 13.21
N VAL A 360 -41.87 4.30 13.84
CA VAL A 360 -41.89 5.78 13.77
C VAL A 360 -41.37 6.31 15.09
#